data_AF-A0A3R7VAJ9-F1
#
_entry.id   AF-A0A3R7VAJ9-F1
#
_cell.length_a   1.000
_cell.length_b   1.000
_cell.length_c   1.000
_cell.angle_alpha   90.00
_cell.angle_beta   90.00
_cell.angle_gamma   90.00
#
_symmetry.space_group_name_H-M   'P 1'
#
loop_
_entity.id
_entity.type
_entity.pdbx_description
1 polymer ?
#
loop_
_entity_poly.entity_id
_entity_poly.type
_entity_poly.pdbx_seq_one_letter_code
_entity_poly.pdbx_strand_id
1 'polypeptide(L)'
;MNAGGTPFWLALAVSLLLAGVATWSFLDSGQVETAPEPMANTMPVSPEEDAAPDAEPTADPAADEAPAAADVTFSFAVEVARFEDGTRLEQDDLHRVTCRGVDGAIRWEIGMEDTLLGAHQLDANDDGTIEILLVDRAHAVGLDAGGRPIPGFSVRPSSDITAHAVVDYDGDGRERYLFGLADGRILNYRRLGEATPGWRHVSKDKAIQALAHLRAGRKDYICSVDEKGVVMLLKRSGQRRVRTPAQLHATSGKRPVAFQVKSDIGSSLLVARNAEGAVETRRFDDGIPLPAGDAAVQLLEAVEARWARVDVE
;
A
#
# COMPACT_ATOMS: atom_id res chain seq x y z
N MET A 1 22.09 -65.45 -21.71
CA MET A 1 21.17 -65.70 -22.84
C MET A 1 20.09 -64.63 -22.76
N ASN A 2 20.41 -63.42 -23.23
CA ASN A 2 20.11 -62.81 -24.55
C ASN A 2 18.79 -62.03 -24.44
N ALA A 3 18.84 -60.69 -24.28
CA ALA A 3 19.05 -59.64 -25.31
C ALA A 3 17.71 -59.30 -25.99
N GLY A 4 17.28 -58.06 -26.26
CA GLY A 4 17.79 -56.69 -26.13
C GLY A 4 16.54 -55.78 -26.26
N GLY A 5 16.54 -54.46 -26.38
CA GLY A 5 17.55 -53.42 -26.60
C GLY A 5 16.75 -52.12 -26.84
N THR A 6 17.18 -51.03 -26.20
CA THR A 6 16.79 -49.61 -26.38
C THR A 6 17.16 -49.11 -27.81
N PRO A 7 16.76 -47.92 -28.36
CA PRO A 7 16.99 -46.62 -27.70
C PRO A 7 16.15 -45.36 -28.04
N PHE A 8 16.36 -44.40 -27.14
CA PHE A 8 16.28 -42.93 -27.23
C PHE A 8 17.03 -42.35 -28.47
N TRP A 9 16.44 -41.31 -29.09
CA TRP A 9 16.98 -40.29 -30.05
C TRP A 9 17.38 -40.65 -31.50
N LEU A 10 16.61 -40.10 -32.46
CA LEU A 10 16.99 -39.55 -33.79
C LEU A 10 15.69 -38.90 -34.36
N ALA A 11 15.59 -37.69 -34.90
CA ALA A 11 16.58 -36.74 -35.40
C ALA A 11 16.00 -35.30 -35.41
N LEU A 12 16.77 -34.37 -34.87
CA LEU A 12 16.84 -32.96 -35.26
C LEU A 12 17.58 -32.92 -36.61
N ALA A 13 16.97 -32.37 -37.67
CA ALA A 13 17.61 -31.68 -38.82
C ALA A 13 16.77 -31.80 -40.12
N VAL A 14 16.00 -30.76 -40.45
CA VAL A 14 15.96 -30.21 -41.81
C VAL A 14 15.99 -28.69 -41.69
N SER A 15 17.13 -28.14 -42.09
CA SER A 15 17.55 -26.75 -42.00
C SER A 15 16.84 -25.85 -43.03
N LEU A 16 16.60 -24.61 -42.61
CA LEU A 16 17.16 -23.39 -43.23
C LEU A 16 17.73 -23.57 -44.66
N LEU A 17 17.01 -23.07 -45.66
CA LEU A 17 17.50 -22.42 -46.89
C LEU A 17 16.33 -22.16 -47.85
N LEU A 18 15.99 -20.89 -48.09
CA LEU A 18 15.91 -20.29 -49.44
C LEU A 18 15.41 -18.84 -49.35
N ALA A 19 16.40 -17.94 -49.28
CA ALA A 19 16.30 -16.57 -49.75
C ALA A 19 16.49 -16.53 -51.28
N GLY A 20 15.80 -15.59 -51.95
CA GLY A 20 15.93 -15.28 -53.39
C GLY A 20 15.19 -16.29 -54.27
N VAL A 21 14.48 -15.94 -55.34
CA VAL A 21 14.45 -14.79 -56.26
C VAL A 21 13.07 -14.93 -56.95
N ALA A 22 12.30 -13.87 -57.24
CA ALA A 22 12.20 -13.24 -58.56
C ALA A 22 10.70 -12.81 -58.69
N THR A 23 10.34 -11.55 -58.50
CA THR A 23 10.38 -10.44 -59.47
C THR A 23 9.37 -10.55 -60.61
N TRP A 24 8.66 -9.43 -60.81
CA TRP A 24 7.88 -9.03 -61.99
C TRP A 24 6.58 -9.78 -62.27
N SER A 25 5.47 -9.19 -61.85
CA SER A 25 4.47 -8.70 -62.81
C SER A 25 3.51 -7.73 -62.12
N PHE A 26 3.70 -6.43 -62.38
CA PHE A 26 2.90 -5.60 -63.31
C PHE A 26 1.78 -4.90 -62.52
N LEU A 27 1.98 -3.61 -62.18
CA LEU A 27 1.45 -2.44 -62.93
C LEU A 27 -0.07 -2.34 -62.75
N ASP A 28 -0.62 -1.27 -62.20
CA ASP A 28 -0.46 0.09 -62.73
C ASP A 28 -1.01 1.16 -61.77
N SER A 29 -0.38 2.34 -61.86
CA SER A 29 -0.86 3.71 -61.62
C SER A 29 -1.62 4.11 -60.34
N GLY A 30 -0.87 4.75 -59.43
CA GLY A 30 -1.01 6.20 -59.19
C GLY A 30 -2.07 6.70 -58.18
N GLN A 31 -1.64 6.97 -56.94
CA GLN A 31 -1.55 8.31 -56.32
C GLN A 31 -1.25 8.15 -54.83
N VAL A 32 -0.17 8.79 -54.36
CA VAL A 32 0.30 8.76 -52.97
C VAL A 32 0.00 10.11 -52.34
N GLU A 33 -0.71 10.11 -51.22
CA GLU A 33 -0.90 11.28 -50.36
C GLU A 33 -0.11 11.04 -49.05
N THR A 34 0.94 11.84 -48.84
CA THR A 34 1.88 11.76 -47.71
C THR A 34 1.55 12.77 -46.61
N ALA A 35 1.77 12.35 -45.37
CA ALA A 35 1.70 13.11 -44.12
C ALA A 35 2.58 14.38 -44.09
N PRO A 36 2.28 15.37 -43.22
CA PRO A 36 3.15 16.53 -43.02
C PRO A 36 3.95 16.51 -41.70
N GLU A 37 5.22 16.91 -41.81
CA GLU A 37 6.03 17.66 -40.83
C GLU A 37 7.04 18.51 -41.65
N PRO A 38 7.87 19.39 -41.05
CA PRO A 38 7.60 20.56 -40.22
C PRO A 38 8.18 21.85 -40.89
N MET A 39 7.86 23.05 -40.40
CA MET A 39 8.48 24.30 -40.89
C MET A 39 9.24 25.05 -39.80
N ALA A 40 10.44 25.47 -40.16
CA ALA A 40 11.33 26.38 -39.43
C ALA A 40 11.58 27.66 -40.26
N ASN A 41 12.08 28.70 -39.56
CA ASN A 41 12.66 29.97 -40.02
C ASN A 41 11.65 31.11 -40.32
N THR A 42 11.85 32.38 -39.93
CA THR A 42 13.07 33.14 -39.55
C THR A 42 12.68 34.47 -38.87
N MET A 43 13.48 34.95 -37.91
CA MET A 43 13.59 36.36 -37.44
C MET A 43 14.24 37.26 -38.54
N PRO A 44 14.42 38.62 -38.46
CA PRO A 44 14.71 39.44 -37.25
C PRO A 44 14.29 40.96 -37.25
N VAL A 45 14.83 41.68 -36.23
CA VAL A 45 15.19 43.12 -36.07
C VAL A 45 14.20 44.18 -35.53
N SER A 46 14.57 44.77 -34.37
CA SER A 46 14.32 46.14 -33.84
C SER A 46 15.34 47.16 -34.43
N PRO A 47 15.44 48.49 -34.13
CA PRO A 47 14.92 49.32 -33.01
C PRO A 47 14.36 50.72 -33.40
N GLU A 48 13.74 51.49 -32.48
CA GLU A 48 14.13 52.81 -31.88
C GLU A 48 12.82 53.66 -31.82
N GLU A 49 12.55 54.69 -31.01
CA GLU A 49 12.96 55.30 -29.73
C GLU A 49 11.96 56.48 -29.49
N ASP A 50 12.00 57.15 -28.34
CA ASP A 50 11.33 58.41 -27.93
C ASP A 50 9.86 58.36 -27.42
N ALA A 51 9.42 59.04 -26.36
CA ALA A 51 10.06 59.84 -25.31
C ALA A 51 9.01 60.08 -24.18
N ALA A 52 9.47 60.27 -22.94
CA ALA A 52 8.66 60.76 -21.81
C ALA A 52 8.39 62.28 -21.90
N PRO A 53 7.49 62.86 -21.08
CA PRO A 53 7.98 63.42 -19.80
C PRO A 53 7.01 63.34 -18.59
N ASP A 54 7.59 63.70 -17.45
CA ASP A 54 7.17 63.67 -16.05
C ASP A 54 5.83 64.35 -15.64
N ALA A 55 5.22 63.82 -14.57
CA ALA A 55 4.74 64.58 -13.39
C ALA A 55 4.18 63.67 -12.27
N GLU A 56 4.86 63.61 -11.12
CA GLU A 56 4.32 63.21 -9.80
C GLU A 56 3.78 64.45 -9.03
N PRO A 57 3.18 64.37 -7.82
CA PRO A 57 2.61 63.24 -7.04
C PRO A 57 1.21 63.54 -6.45
N THR A 58 0.41 62.54 -6.05
CA THR A 58 -0.63 62.75 -5.01
C THR A 58 -0.92 61.50 -4.17
N ALA A 59 -0.50 61.62 -2.91
CA ALA A 59 -1.18 61.23 -1.67
C ALA A 59 -1.57 59.76 -1.44
N ASP A 60 -0.77 59.13 -0.57
CA ASP A 60 -1.14 58.09 0.38
C ASP A 60 -2.49 58.38 1.07
N PRO A 61 -3.26 57.33 1.41
CA PRO A 61 -3.43 57.08 2.83
C PRO A 61 -3.08 55.64 3.20
N ALA A 62 -2.19 55.55 4.19
CA ALA A 62 -1.88 54.37 4.96
C ALA A 62 -3.14 53.57 5.30
N ALA A 63 -3.31 52.43 4.64
CA ALA A 63 -4.06 51.32 5.18
C ALA A 63 -3.13 50.62 6.16
N ASP A 64 -3.46 50.77 7.44
CA ASP A 64 -2.90 50.04 8.56
C ASP A 64 -3.21 48.55 8.35
N GLU A 65 -2.36 47.85 7.58
CA GLU A 65 -2.35 46.38 7.55
C GLU A 65 -1.86 45.92 8.92
N ALA A 66 -2.81 45.74 9.84
CA ALA A 66 -2.59 45.02 11.08
C ALA A 66 -1.84 43.72 10.73
N PRO A 67 -0.71 43.41 11.39
CA PRO A 67 -0.03 42.15 11.13
C PRO A 67 -1.04 41.05 11.42
N ALA A 68 -1.39 40.28 10.38
CA ALA A 68 -2.15 39.06 10.55
C ALA A 68 -1.45 38.28 11.66
N ALA A 69 -2.11 38.18 12.82
CA ALA A 69 -1.61 37.38 13.91
C ALA A 69 -1.45 35.98 13.34
N ALA A 70 -0.21 35.59 13.06
CA ALA A 70 0.11 34.23 12.75
C ALA A 70 -0.32 33.45 13.99
N ASP A 71 -1.47 32.79 13.89
CA ASP A 71 -1.87 31.81 14.88
C ASP A 71 -0.74 30.79 14.88
N VAL A 72 0.09 30.85 15.92
CA VAL A 72 1.14 29.88 16.16
C VAL A 72 0.42 28.64 16.63
N THR A 73 -0.13 27.87 15.69
CA THR A 73 -0.59 26.53 15.97
C THR A 73 0.66 25.73 16.34
N PHE A 74 0.76 25.35 17.61
CA PHE A 74 1.80 24.44 18.05
C PHE A 74 1.52 23.09 17.38
N SER A 75 2.21 22.82 16.28
CA SER A 75 2.23 21.52 15.63
C SER A 75 2.88 20.52 16.58
N PHE A 76 2.08 19.61 17.15
CA PHE A 76 2.58 18.55 18.00
C PHE A 76 2.80 17.30 17.14
N ALA A 77 4.06 16.94 16.94
CA ALA A 77 4.37 15.67 16.30
C ALA A 77 4.11 14.52 17.28
N VAL A 78 3.43 13.46 16.82
CA VAL A 78 3.10 12.27 17.60
C VAL A 78 3.90 11.09 17.10
N GLU A 79 4.40 10.25 18.01
CA GLU A 79 5.08 9.00 17.65
C GLU A 79 4.10 8.01 17.00
N VAL A 80 4.25 7.82 15.69
CA VAL A 80 3.44 6.91 14.87
C VAL A 80 4.08 5.52 14.74
N ALA A 81 5.40 5.41 14.92
CA ALA A 81 6.10 4.13 14.93
C ALA A 81 7.42 4.16 15.71
N ARG A 82 7.80 2.99 16.22
CA ARG A 82 9.11 2.74 16.83
C ARG A 82 9.61 1.38 16.39
N PHE A 83 10.80 1.35 15.82
CA PHE A 83 11.45 0.15 15.30
C PHE A 83 12.34 -0.50 16.36
N GLU A 84 12.78 -1.74 16.10
CA GLU A 84 13.56 -2.54 17.06
C GLU A 84 14.93 -1.94 17.38
N ASP A 85 15.53 -1.24 16.42
CA ASP A 85 16.79 -0.51 16.58
C ASP A 85 16.64 0.78 17.42
N GLY A 86 15.42 1.07 17.88
CA GLY A 86 15.06 2.26 18.66
C GLY A 86 14.82 3.52 17.82
N THR A 87 14.94 3.43 16.50
CA THR A 87 14.51 4.49 15.58
C THR A 87 13.01 4.75 15.77
N ARG A 88 12.63 6.03 15.80
CA ARG A 88 11.23 6.44 15.95
C ARG A 88 10.80 7.32 14.78
N LEU A 89 9.55 7.18 14.38
CA LEU A 89 8.87 8.05 13.44
C LEU A 89 7.83 8.86 14.19
N GLU A 90 7.87 10.16 14.00
CA GLU A 90 6.89 11.11 14.51
C GLU A 90 6.18 11.73 13.31
N GLN A 91 4.86 11.94 13.37
CA GLN A 91 4.10 12.64 12.34
C GLN A 91 3.39 13.85 12.93
N ASP A 92 3.44 14.97 12.22
CA ASP A 92 2.74 16.19 12.61
C ASP A 92 1.37 16.35 11.92
N ASP A 93 0.63 17.38 12.33
CA ASP A 93 -0.71 17.75 11.83
C ASP A 93 -0.72 18.18 10.35
N LEU A 94 0.44 18.48 9.77
CA LEU A 94 0.63 18.73 8.34
C LEU A 94 1.06 17.45 7.59
N HIS A 95 0.91 16.29 8.23
CA HIS A 95 1.27 14.97 7.73
C HIS A 95 2.76 14.83 7.36
N ARG A 96 3.65 15.66 7.92
CA ARG A 96 5.10 15.50 7.77
C ARG A 96 5.59 14.45 8.76
N VAL A 97 6.24 13.42 8.24
CA VAL A 97 6.86 12.35 9.02
C VAL A 97 8.33 12.68 9.23
N THR A 98 8.75 12.78 10.48
CA THR A 98 10.14 12.98 10.91
C THR A 98 10.70 11.69 11.48
N CYS A 99 11.81 11.22 10.92
CA CYS A 99 12.56 10.08 11.45
C CYS A 99 13.64 10.55 12.40
N ARG A 100 13.67 9.96 13.60
CA ARG A 100 14.67 10.27 14.63
C ARG A 100 15.44 9.03 15.07
N GLY A 101 16.74 9.23 15.26
CA GLY A 101 17.60 8.24 15.90
C GLY A 101 17.29 8.07 17.39
N VAL A 102 17.94 7.07 18.00
CA VAL A 102 17.85 6.80 19.45
C VAL A 102 18.33 7.99 20.29
N ASP A 103 19.29 8.76 19.77
CA ASP A 103 19.81 10.02 20.33
C ASP A 103 18.84 11.21 20.20
N GLY A 104 17.76 11.05 19.43
CA GLY A 104 16.78 12.09 19.14
C GLY A 104 17.14 13.02 17.97
N ALA A 105 18.28 12.82 17.33
CA ALA A 105 18.66 13.55 16.14
C ALA A 105 17.73 13.22 14.98
N ILE A 106 17.32 14.25 14.22
CA ILE A 106 16.55 14.08 12.98
C ILE A 106 17.47 13.46 11.93
N ARG A 107 17.04 12.37 11.32
CA ARG A 107 17.75 11.71 10.22
C ARG A 107 17.23 12.16 8.86
N TRP A 108 15.92 12.25 8.71
CA TRP A 108 15.22 12.67 7.50
C TRP A 108 13.78 13.03 7.80
N GLU A 109 13.14 13.72 6.85
CA GLU A 109 11.72 14.08 6.88
C GLU A 109 11.08 13.84 5.52
N ILE A 110 9.80 13.48 5.50
CA ILE A 110 9.00 13.30 4.27
C ILE A 110 7.55 13.74 4.50
N GLY A 111 6.93 14.37 3.50
CA GLY A 111 5.49 14.67 3.53
C GLY A 111 4.67 13.47 3.09
N MET A 112 3.60 13.16 3.82
CA MET A 112 2.57 12.18 3.45
C MET A 112 1.29 12.89 3.02
N GLU A 113 0.37 12.16 2.39
CA GLU A 113 -0.92 12.74 1.97
C GLU A 113 -1.98 12.65 3.08
N ASP A 114 -1.77 11.75 4.04
CA ASP A 114 -2.67 11.54 5.18
C ASP A 114 -1.85 11.02 6.38
N THR A 115 -2.53 10.83 7.49
CA THR A 115 -2.03 10.18 8.69
C THR A 115 -1.58 8.76 8.38
N LEU A 116 -0.41 8.37 8.88
CA LEU A 116 0.17 7.06 8.62
C LEU A 116 -0.66 5.95 9.25
N LEU A 117 -1.27 5.10 8.42
CA LEU A 117 -1.89 3.86 8.87
C LEU A 117 -0.86 2.89 9.45
N GLY A 118 0.38 2.91 8.96
CA GLY A 118 1.47 2.11 9.52
C GLY A 118 2.83 2.39 8.88
N ALA A 119 3.88 1.96 9.58
CA ALA A 119 5.26 2.01 9.12
C ALA A 119 5.98 0.70 9.46
N HIS A 120 6.79 0.20 8.53
CA HIS A 120 7.43 -1.12 8.63
C HIS A 120 8.89 -1.04 8.17
N GLN A 121 9.80 -1.66 8.90
CA GLN A 121 11.18 -1.90 8.46
C GLN A 121 11.28 -3.32 7.89
N LEU A 122 11.91 -3.46 6.73
CA LEU A 122 12.07 -4.74 6.04
C LEU A 122 13.19 -4.66 4.99
N ASP A 123 13.77 -5.81 4.64
CA ASP A 123 14.73 -5.96 3.52
C ASP A 123 13.95 -6.37 2.26
N ALA A 124 13.40 -5.38 1.56
CA ALA A 124 12.40 -5.59 0.52
C ALA A 124 12.98 -6.32 -0.69
N ASN A 125 14.27 -6.15 -0.94
CA ASN A 125 14.94 -6.64 -2.15
C ASN A 125 15.90 -7.82 -1.86
N ASP A 126 16.01 -8.27 -0.60
CA ASP A 126 16.88 -9.37 -0.14
C ASP A 126 18.37 -9.06 -0.40
N ASP A 127 18.76 -7.78 -0.17
CA ASP A 127 20.13 -7.28 -0.37
C ASP A 127 20.90 -6.99 0.94
N GLY A 128 20.23 -7.12 2.09
CA GLY A 128 20.77 -6.86 3.42
C GLY A 128 20.61 -5.43 3.91
N THR A 129 20.07 -4.52 3.08
CA THR A 129 19.74 -3.15 3.44
C THR A 129 18.31 -3.09 3.97
N ILE A 130 18.09 -2.31 5.03
CA ILE A 130 16.75 -2.10 5.57
C ILE A 130 16.09 -0.90 4.85
N GLU A 131 14.98 -1.18 4.18
CA GLU A 131 14.04 -0.18 3.70
C GLU A 131 12.92 0.09 4.72
N ILE A 132 12.21 1.19 4.50
CA ILE A 132 11.06 1.59 5.31
C ILE A 132 9.84 1.71 4.41
N LEU A 133 8.80 0.94 4.67
CA LEU A 133 7.49 1.05 4.02
C LEU A 133 6.57 1.91 4.89
N LEU A 134 6.18 3.07 4.38
CA LEU A 134 5.14 3.92 4.97
C LEU A 134 3.81 3.68 4.24
N VAL A 135 2.71 3.65 4.99
CA VAL A 135 1.37 3.44 4.47
C VAL A 135 0.46 4.53 5.03
N ASP A 136 -0.14 5.33 4.16
CA ASP A 136 -1.24 6.23 4.50
C ASP A 136 -2.53 5.78 3.79
N ARG A 137 -3.58 6.58 3.90
CA ARG A 137 -4.87 6.29 3.27
C ARG A 137 -4.81 6.28 1.75
N ALA A 138 -3.93 7.07 1.15
CA ALA A 138 -3.89 7.28 -0.29
C ALA A 138 -2.91 6.35 -1.00
N HIS A 139 -1.81 5.97 -0.34
CA HIS A 139 -0.75 5.17 -0.92
C HIS A 139 0.16 4.49 0.11
N ALA A 140 0.98 3.56 -0.39
CA ALA A 140 2.15 3.05 0.30
C ALA A 140 3.41 3.47 -0.46
N VAL A 141 4.44 3.90 0.26
CA VAL A 141 5.72 4.34 -0.29
C VAL A 141 6.88 3.71 0.47
N GLY A 142 7.80 3.10 -0.27
CA GLY A 142 9.04 2.54 0.24
C GLY A 142 10.17 3.55 0.14
N LEU A 143 10.92 3.68 1.23
CA LEU A 143 12.04 4.59 1.39
C LEU A 143 13.32 3.79 1.62
N ASP A 144 14.44 4.32 1.13
CA ASP A 144 15.75 3.84 1.55
C ASP A 144 16.05 4.26 3.01
N ALA A 145 17.15 3.78 3.58
CA ALA A 145 17.56 4.13 4.94
C ALA A 145 17.74 5.65 5.17
N GLY A 146 17.95 6.42 4.09
CA GLY A 146 18.07 7.88 4.10
C GLY A 146 16.75 8.63 3.93
N GLY A 147 15.60 7.93 3.89
CA GLY A 147 14.28 8.55 3.75
C GLY A 147 13.92 8.94 2.32
N ARG A 148 14.68 8.49 1.31
CA ARG A 148 14.40 8.83 -0.08
C ARG A 148 13.49 7.78 -0.71
N PRO A 149 12.41 8.19 -1.42
CA PRO A 149 11.56 7.24 -2.13
C PRO A 149 12.33 6.37 -3.11
N ILE A 150 12.09 5.06 -3.04
CA ILE A 150 12.72 4.09 -3.93
C ILE A 150 11.85 3.97 -5.20
N PRO A 151 12.42 4.20 -6.39
CA PRO A 151 11.69 4.03 -7.65
C PRO A 151 11.06 2.65 -7.77
N GLY A 152 9.77 2.61 -8.09
CA GLY A 152 8.99 1.37 -8.21
C GLY A 152 8.40 0.85 -6.90
N PHE A 153 8.98 1.20 -5.74
CA PHE A 153 8.42 0.85 -4.44
C PHE A 153 7.34 1.85 -4.00
N SER A 154 6.35 2.07 -4.86
CA SER A 154 5.20 2.92 -4.55
C SER A 154 3.93 2.28 -5.08
N VAL A 155 2.91 2.23 -4.24
CA VAL A 155 1.60 1.65 -4.56
C VAL A 155 0.55 2.71 -4.28
N ARG A 156 -0.11 3.20 -5.33
CA ARG A 156 -1.24 4.12 -5.24
C ARG A 156 -2.51 3.47 -5.81
N PRO A 157 -3.33 2.84 -4.98
CA PRO A 157 -4.60 2.27 -5.42
C PRO A 157 -5.58 3.36 -5.85
N SER A 158 -6.58 3.01 -6.64
CA SER A 158 -7.64 3.95 -7.06
C SER A 158 -8.72 4.19 -6.00
N SER A 159 -8.60 3.55 -4.84
CA SER A 159 -9.52 3.62 -3.71
C SER A 159 -8.68 3.57 -2.44
N ASP A 160 -9.07 4.35 -1.45
CA ASP A 160 -8.36 4.50 -0.20
C ASP A 160 -8.00 3.17 0.47
N ILE A 161 -6.77 3.07 0.95
CA ILE A 161 -6.31 2.01 1.85
C ILE A 161 -6.99 2.23 3.20
N THR A 162 -7.72 1.23 3.67
CA THR A 162 -8.47 1.28 4.94
C THR A 162 -7.96 0.25 5.95
N ALA A 163 -7.20 -0.74 5.50
CA ALA A 163 -6.51 -1.70 6.34
C ALA A 163 -5.24 -2.19 5.63
N HIS A 164 -4.22 -2.59 6.38
CA HIS A 164 -3.03 -3.18 5.81
C HIS A 164 -2.44 -4.28 6.70
N ALA A 165 -1.66 -5.18 6.11
CA ALA A 165 -0.87 -6.16 6.83
C ALA A 165 0.43 -6.44 6.07
N VAL A 166 1.55 -6.50 6.79
CA VAL A 166 2.83 -6.99 6.30
C VAL A 166 3.04 -8.39 6.83
N VAL A 167 3.28 -9.34 5.93
CA VAL A 167 3.24 -10.78 6.26
C VAL A 167 4.45 -11.49 5.68
N ASP A 168 5.33 -11.96 6.56
CA ASP A 168 6.30 -13.01 6.24
C ASP A 168 5.68 -14.37 6.57
N TYR A 169 5.32 -15.13 5.53
CA TYR A 169 4.65 -16.40 5.72
C TYR A 169 5.57 -17.53 6.20
N ASP A 170 6.83 -17.47 5.79
CA ASP A 170 7.77 -18.58 5.89
C ASP A 170 8.94 -18.27 6.84
N GLY A 171 9.04 -17.03 7.33
CA GLY A 171 10.10 -16.59 8.22
C GLY A 171 11.42 -16.36 7.47
N ASP A 172 11.35 -16.13 6.15
CA ASP A 172 12.52 -15.98 5.27
C ASP A 172 12.77 -14.53 4.84
N GLY A 173 12.09 -13.55 5.45
CA GLY A 173 12.24 -12.13 5.13
C GLY A 173 11.64 -11.75 3.76
N ARG A 174 10.74 -12.58 3.21
CA ARG A 174 10.07 -12.28 1.94
C ARG A 174 8.63 -11.91 2.17
N GLU A 175 8.43 -10.70 2.66
CA GLU A 175 7.12 -10.21 3.06
C GLU A 175 6.17 -10.06 1.87
N ARG A 176 4.89 -10.10 2.20
CA ARG A 176 3.80 -9.59 1.37
C ARG A 176 3.16 -8.40 2.04
N TYR A 177 2.86 -7.38 1.24
CA TYR A 177 2.11 -6.21 1.68
C TYR A 177 0.68 -6.33 1.17
N LEU A 178 -0.23 -6.54 2.11
CA LEU A 178 -1.64 -6.64 1.82
C LEU A 178 -2.31 -5.30 2.14
N PHE A 179 -3.08 -4.78 1.20
CA PHE A 179 -3.83 -3.53 1.37
C PHE A 179 -5.32 -3.79 1.13
N GLY A 180 -6.12 -3.69 2.18
CA GLY A 180 -7.58 -3.68 2.11
C GLY A 180 -8.06 -2.27 1.78
N LEU A 181 -8.98 -2.15 0.83
CA LEU A 181 -9.45 -0.86 0.31
C LEU A 181 -10.89 -0.55 0.73
N ALA A 182 -11.26 0.73 0.62
CA ALA A 182 -12.62 1.22 0.84
C ALA A 182 -13.67 0.61 -0.11
N ASP A 183 -13.26 0.16 -1.29
CA ASP A 183 -14.11 -0.56 -2.25
C ASP A 183 -14.14 -2.10 -2.05
N GLY A 184 -13.54 -2.61 -0.97
CA GLY A 184 -13.55 -4.03 -0.62
C GLY A 184 -12.54 -4.90 -1.37
N ARG A 185 -11.76 -4.33 -2.30
CA ARG A 185 -10.61 -5.03 -2.85
C ARG A 185 -9.55 -5.22 -1.76
N ILE A 186 -8.81 -6.31 -1.90
CA ILE A 186 -7.57 -6.54 -1.17
C ILE A 186 -6.50 -6.71 -2.24
N LEU A 187 -5.52 -5.82 -2.22
CA LEU A 187 -4.33 -5.90 -3.06
C LEU A 187 -3.23 -6.64 -2.33
N ASN A 188 -2.31 -7.26 -3.08
CA ASN A 188 -1.19 -8.00 -2.52
C ASN A 188 0.05 -7.70 -3.35
N TYR A 189 1.05 -7.14 -2.69
CA TYR A 189 2.32 -6.75 -3.26
C TYR A 189 3.48 -7.47 -2.56
N ARG A 190 4.65 -7.45 -3.20
CA ARG A 190 5.91 -8.01 -2.71
C ARG A 190 7.07 -7.15 -3.16
N ARG A 191 8.24 -7.37 -2.58
CA ARG A 191 9.49 -6.73 -3.00
C ARG A 191 9.38 -5.20 -3.04
N LEU A 192 9.91 -4.56 -4.07
CA LEU A 192 9.79 -3.13 -4.32
C LEU A 192 8.47 -2.80 -5.03
N GLY A 193 7.33 -3.12 -4.40
CA GLY A 193 5.99 -2.75 -4.92
C GLY A 193 5.47 -3.59 -6.09
N GLU A 194 6.02 -4.78 -6.34
CA GLU A 194 5.54 -5.69 -7.38
C GLU A 194 4.21 -6.34 -6.99
N ALA A 195 3.24 -6.43 -7.91
CA ALA A 195 2.02 -7.21 -7.67
C ALA A 195 2.35 -8.69 -7.49
N THR A 196 1.80 -9.32 -6.44
CA THR A 196 2.05 -10.73 -6.14
C THR A 196 1.44 -11.65 -7.21
N PRO A 197 2.24 -12.45 -7.92
CA PRO A 197 1.74 -13.32 -8.98
C PRO A 197 0.70 -14.32 -8.46
N GLY A 198 -0.39 -14.49 -9.22
CA GLY A 198 -1.45 -15.45 -8.90
C GLY A 198 -2.39 -15.03 -7.77
N TRP A 199 -2.34 -13.78 -7.32
CA TRP A 199 -3.34 -13.20 -6.43
C TRP A 199 -4.71 -13.12 -7.11
N ARG A 200 -5.75 -13.66 -6.47
CA ARG A 200 -7.11 -13.82 -7.01
C ARG A 200 -8.19 -13.54 -5.96
N HIS A 201 -8.04 -12.44 -5.22
CA HIS A 201 -9.10 -11.97 -4.33
C HIS A 201 -10.33 -11.50 -5.13
N VAL A 202 -11.52 -11.69 -4.56
CA VAL A 202 -12.78 -11.24 -5.14
C VAL A 202 -13.46 -10.31 -4.14
N SER A 203 -13.62 -9.05 -4.53
CA SER A 203 -14.25 -8.02 -3.71
C SER A 203 -15.72 -8.34 -3.40
N LYS A 204 -16.21 -7.74 -2.32
CA LYS A 204 -17.62 -7.69 -1.92
C LYS A 204 -18.19 -6.28 -1.88
N ASP A 205 -17.45 -5.32 -2.43
CA ASP A 205 -17.85 -3.91 -2.57
C ASP A 205 -18.16 -3.25 -1.21
N LYS A 206 -17.42 -3.65 -0.17
CA LYS A 206 -17.55 -3.18 1.21
C LYS A 206 -16.17 -2.92 1.78
N ALA A 207 -15.99 -1.74 2.36
CA ALA A 207 -14.70 -1.31 2.90
C ALA A 207 -14.10 -2.34 3.86
N ILE A 208 -12.83 -2.68 3.66
CA ILE A 208 -12.10 -3.58 4.55
C ILE A 208 -11.69 -2.82 5.81
N GLN A 209 -12.18 -3.23 6.98
CA GLN A 209 -11.87 -2.58 8.26
C GLN A 209 -10.70 -3.23 8.99
N ALA A 210 -10.49 -4.53 8.79
CA ALA A 210 -9.39 -5.25 9.42
C ALA A 210 -8.80 -6.28 8.45
N LEU A 211 -7.49 -6.47 8.54
CA LEU A 211 -6.72 -7.40 7.74
C LEU A 211 -5.59 -7.98 8.58
N ALA A 212 -5.51 -9.30 8.67
CA ALA A 212 -4.48 -9.97 9.48
C ALA A 212 -4.09 -11.32 8.87
N HIS A 213 -2.85 -11.73 9.12
CA HIS A 213 -2.41 -13.10 8.88
C HIS A 213 -2.56 -13.93 10.15
N LEU A 214 -3.15 -15.11 10.01
CA LEU A 214 -3.33 -16.09 11.08
C LEU A 214 -2.71 -17.42 10.64
N ARG A 215 -1.94 -18.05 11.52
CA ARG A 215 -1.40 -19.39 11.30
C ARG A 215 -2.02 -20.38 12.28
N ALA A 216 -2.98 -21.16 11.79
CA ALA A 216 -3.62 -22.21 12.57
C ALA A 216 -3.12 -23.59 12.12
N GLY A 217 -2.32 -24.23 12.97
CA GLY A 217 -1.61 -25.45 12.64
C GLY A 217 -0.61 -25.23 11.49
N ARG A 218 -0.73 -26.00 10.40
CA ARG A 218 0.13 -25.88 9.21
C ARG A 218 -0.46 -24.99 8.12
N LYS A 219 -1.50 -24.21 8.43
CA LYS A 219 -2.29 -23.49 7.43
C LYS A 219 -2.25 -22.00 7.72
N ASP A 220 -1.92 -21.24 6.68
CA ASP A 220 -2.07 -19.79 6.69
C ASP A 220 -3.45 -19.36 6.24
N TYR A 221 -3.93 -18.32 6.91
CA TYR A 221 -5.17 -17.62 6.63
C TYR A 221 -4.86 -16.14 6.54
N ILE A 222 -5.34 -15.49 5.50
CA ILE A 222 -5.51 -14.04 5.52
C ILE A 222 -6.95 -13.82 5.96
N CYS A 223 -7.14 -13.23 7.13
CA CYS A 223 -8.44 -12.90 7.68
C CYS A 223 -8.75 -11.44 7.35
N SER A 224 -9.91 -11.18 6.75
CA SER A 224 -10.42 -9.83 6.57
C SER A 224 -11.79 -9.67 7.20
N VAL A 225 -12.09 -8.45 7.67
CA VAL A 225 -13.40 -8.04 8.16
C VAL A 225 -13.82 -6.79 7.42
N ASP A 226 -15.04 -6.76 6.87
CA ASP A 226 -15.59 -5.58 6.20
C ASP A 226 -16.50 -4.73 7.11
N GLU A 227 -16.96 -3.58 6.62
CA GLU A 227 -17.89 -2.67 7.33
C GLU A 227 -19.25 -3.30 7.71
N LYS A 228 -19.64 -4.40 7.07
CA LYS A 228 -20.84 -5.19 7.43
C LYS A 228 -20.53 -6.30 8.43
N GLY A 229 -19.29 -6.33 8.93
CA GLY A 229 -18.77 -7.33 9.85
C GLY A 229 -18.56 -8.70 9.22
N VAL A 230 -18.61 -8.82 7.89
CA VAL A 230 -18.42 -10.09 7.18
C VAL A 230 -16.97 -10.51 7.30
N VAL A 231 -16.76 -11.72 7.79
CA VAL A 231 -15.43 -12.30 7.96
C VAL A 231 -15.11 -13.19 6.75
N MET A 232 -13.95 -12.95 6.13
CA MET A 232 -13.41 -13.82 5.08
C MET A 232 -12.09 -14.43 5.50
N LEU A 233 -11.97 -15.75 5.26
CA LEU A 233 -10.75 -16.51 5.49
C LEU A 233 -10.18 -16.93 4.13
N LEU A 234 -9.06 -16.33 3.73
CA LEU A 234 -8.43 -16.49 2.42
C LEU A 234 -7.15 -17.32 2.49
N LYS A 235 -6.77 -17.92 1.36
CA LYS A 235 -5.46 -18.54 1.14
C LYS A 235 -4.42 -17.45 0.84
N ARG A 236 -3.13 -17.80 0.84
CA ARG A 236 -2.04 -16.94 0.33
C ARG A 236 -2.28 -16.44 -1.12
N SER A 237 -3.10 -17.15 -1.91
CA SER A 237 -3.50 -16.76 -3.27
C SER A 237 -4.68 -15.78 -3.34
N GLY A 238 -5.23 -15.33 -2.20
CA GLY A 238 -6.39 -14.43 -2.15
C GLY A 238 -7.74 -15.13 -2.36
N GLN A 239 -7.73 -16.39 -2.79
CA GLN A 239 -8.95 -17.17 -2.91
C GLN A 239 -9.48 -17.58 -1.53
N ARG A 240 -10.80 -17.67 -1.40
CA ARG A 240 -11.43 -18.17 -0.18
C ARG A 240 -10.90 -19.55 0.19
N ARG A 241 -10.45 -19.70 1.43
CA ARG A 241 -9.93 -20.95 1.99
C ARG A 241 -11.05 -21.79 2.60
N VAL A 242 -11.88 -21.17 3.42
CA VAL A 242 -13.00 -21.80 4.12
C VAL A 242 -14.09 -20.75 4.36
N ARG A 243 -15.35 -21.19 4.49
CA ARG A 243 -16.45 -20.33 4.96
C ARG A 243 -16.50 -20.40 6.48
N THR A 244 -16.88 -19.29 7.10
CA THR A 244 -17.11 -19.19 8.53
C THR A 244 -18.49 -18.56 8.75
N PRO A 245 -19.26 -19.03 9.75
CA PRO A 245 -20.46 -18.32 10.21
C PRO A 245 -20.13 -17.13 11.11
N ALA A 246 -18.87 -16.94 11.53
CA ALA A 246 -18.49 -15.78 12.33
C ALA A 246 -18.75 -14.48 11.56
N GLN A 247 -19.51 -13.60 12.18
CA GLN A 247 -19.85 -12.29 11.66
C GLN A 247 -19.93 -11.32 12.83
N LEU A 248 -19.39 -10.12 12.65
CA LEU A 248 -19.51 -9.04 13.61
C LEU A 248 -20.72 -8.16 13.27
N HIS A 249 -21.21 -7.40 14.24
CA HIS A 249 -22.20 -6.36 14.00
C HIS A 249 -21.64 -5.31 13.03
N ALA A 250 -22.46 -4.71 12.17
CA ALA A 250 -21.98 -3.68 11.24
C ALA A 250 -21.54 -2.40 11.97
N THR A 251 -20.47 -1.77 11.50
CA THR A 251 -19.89 -0.55 12.09
C THR A 251 -19.29 0.28 10.97
N SER A 252 -19.42 1.60 11.04
CA SER A 252 -18.75 2.53 10.11
C SER A 252 -17.35 2.90 10.61
N GLY A 253 -16.44 3.21 9.69
CA GLY A 253 -15.10 3.68 10.04
C GLY A 253 -14.16 2.56 10.50
N LYS A 254 -13.32 2.85 11.49
CA LYS A 254 -12.26 1.98 11.99
C LYS A 254 -12.82 0.94 12.98
N ARG A 255 -12.40 -0.33 12.84
CA ARG A 255 -12.75 -1.41 13.78
C ARG A 255 -11.49 -2.17 14.22
N PRO A 256 -11.04 -1.97 15.47
CA PRO A 256 -10.06 -2.83 16.10
C PRO A 256 -10.60 -4.27 16.19
N VAL A 257 -9.79 -5.22 15.73
CA VAL A 257 -10.10 -6.65 15.77
C VAL A 257 -8.86 -7.40 16.25
N ALA A 258 -9.05 -8.24 17.25
CA ALA A 258 -8.02 -9.11 17.80
C ALA A 258 -8.34 -10.58 17.51
N PHE A 259 -7.31 -11.43 17.60
CA PHE A 259 -7.42 -12.85 17.26
C PHE A 259 -6.69 -13.71 18.29
N GLN A 260 -7.37 -14.71 18.85
CA GLN A 260 -6.72 -15.78 19.61
C GLN A 260 -6.66 -17.04 18.75
N VAL A 261 -5.50 -17.26 18.14
CA VAL A 261 -5.28 -18.38 17.22
C VAL A 261 -4.95 -19.65 18.00
N LYS A 262 -5.69 -20.72 17.71
CA LYS A 262 -5.48 -22.06 18.29
C LYS A 262 -4.87 -23.01 17.25
N SER A 263 -4.77 -24.29 17.58
CA SER A 263 -4.23 -25.33 16.70
C SER A 263 -4.99 -25.48 15.38
N ASP A 264 -6.26 -25.10 15.34
CA ASP A 264 -7.10 -25.08 14.16
C ASP A 264 -7.90 -23.78 14.07
N ILE A 265 -8.29 -23.43 12.84
CA ILE A 265 -8.97 -22.15 12.61
C ILE A 265 -10.37 -22.14 13.24
N GLY A 266 -11.08 -23.28 13.30
CA GLY A 266 -12.45 -23.33 13.80
C GLY A 266 -12.55 -22.98 15.28
N SER A 267 -11.65 -23.54 16.10
CA SER A 267 -11.59 -23.27 17.54
C SER A 267 -10.92 -21.94 17.90
N SER A 268 -10.29 -21.27 16.93
CA SER A 268 -9.71 -19.94 17.09
C SER A 268 -10.80 -18.89 17.30
N LEU A 269 -10.46 -17.78 17.95
CA LEU A 269 -11.41 -16.74 18.32
C LEU A 269 -11.10 -15.43 17.61
N LEU A 270 -12.18 -14.81 17.11
CA LEU A 270 -12.26 -13.41 16.75
C LEU A 270 -12.69 -12.62 17.99
N VAL A 271 -12.02 -11.50 18.28
CA VAL A 271 -12.31 -10.64 19.42
C VAL A 271 -12.57 -9.23 18.94
N ALA A 272 -13.71 -8.65 19.32
CA ALA A 272 -14.10 -7.28 18.96
C ALA A 272 -15.12 -6.75 19.95
N ARG A 273 -15.39 -5.43 19.90
CA ARG A 273 -16.55 -4.87 20.59
C ARG A 273 -17.84 -5.21 19.86
N ASN A 274 -18.94 -5.34 20.60
CA ASN A 274 -20.29 -5.44 20.07
C ASN A 274 -20.93 -4.04 19.88
N ALA A 275 -22.20 -3.98 19.49
CA ALA A 275 -22.89 -2.71 19.23
C ALA A 275 -23.06 -1.85 20.51
N GLU A 276 -23.05 -2.49 21.68
CA GLU A 276 -23.13 -1.86 22.99
C GLU A 276 -21.73 -1.48 23.55
N GLY A 277 -20.65 -1.74 22.79
CA GLY A 277 -19.28 -1.45 23.19
C GLY A 277 -18.62 -2.50 24.10
N ALA A 278 -19.33 -3.56 24.48
CA ALA A 278 -18.79 -4.66 25.27
C ALA A 278 -17.91 -5.58 24.42
N VAL A 279 -16.82 -6.10 25.00
CA VAL A 279 -15.92 -7.01 24.28
C VAL A 279 -16.53 -8.41 24.22
N GLU A 280 -16.66 -8.94 23.00
CA GLU A 280 -17.13 -10.29 22.72
C GLU A 280 -16.07 -11.11 21.98
N THR A 281 -16.21 -12.43 22.11
CA THR A 281 -15.45 -13.42 21.35
C THR A 281 -16.40 -14.22 20.48
N ARG A 282 -15.95 -14.63 19.29
CA ARG A 282 -16.66 -15.54 18.39
C ARG A 282 -15.69 -16.58 17.86
N ARG A 283 -16.09 -17.85 17.88
CA ARG A 283 -15.32 -18.89 17.19
C ARG A 283 -15.57 -18.82 15.69
N PHE A 284 -14.59 -19.24 14.88
CA PHE A 284 -14.77 -19.27 13.43
C PHE A 284 -15.61 -20.47 12.94
N ASP A 285 -15.91 -21.47 13.76
CA ASP A 285 -16.71 -22.62 13.35
C ASP A 285 -18.22 -22.47 13.60
N ASP A 286 -18.62 -21.81 14.70
CA ASP A 286 -20.02 -21.59 15.06
C ASP A 286 -20.49 -20.12 14.98
N GLY A 287 -19.56 -19.16 15.10
CA GLY A 287 -19.85 -17.72 15.06
C GLY A 287 -20.64 -17.19 16.25
N ILE A 288 -20.83 -18.00 17.30
CA ILE A 288 -21.66 -17.67 18.46
C ILE A 288 -20.94 -16.59 19.29
N PRO A 289 -21.59 -15.45 19.57
CA PRO A 289 -21.03 -14.43 20.44
C PRO A 289 -21.03 -14.89 21.89
N LEU A 290 -19.89 -14.75 22.54
CA LEU A 290 -19.69 -14.99 23.96
C LEU A 290 -18.98 -13.80 24.60
N PRO A 291 -19.31 -13.43 25.85
CA PRO A 291 -18.53 -12.43 26.59
C PRO A 291 -17.04 -12.79 26.60
N ALA A 292 -16.18 -11.80 26.38
CA ALA A 292 -14.74 -12.02 26.41
C ALA A 292 -14.23 -12.19 27.84
N GLY A 293 -13.30 -13.12 28.04
CA GLY A 293 -12.51 -13.19 29.28
C GLY A 293 -11.36 -12.19 29.27
N ASP A 294 -10.73 -11.98 30.43
CA ASP A 294 -9.70 -10.94 30.65
C ASP A 294 -8.57 -10.94 29.60
N ALA A 295 -8.06 -12.13 29.23
CA ALA A 295 -7.00 -12.24 28.23
C ALA A 295 -7.43 -11.77 26.82
N ALA A 296 -8.71 -11.96 26.47
CA ALA A 296 -9.25 -11.48 25.19
C ALA A 296 -9.47 -9.96 25.23
N VAL A 297 -9.93 -9.43 26.36
CA VAL A 297 -10.08 -7.99 26.59
C VAL A 297 -8.72 -7.30 26.45
N GLN A 298 -7.70 -7.76 27.18
CA GLN A 298 -6.34 -7.21 27.11
C GLN A 298 -5.76 -7.25 25.69
N LEU A 299 -6.03 -8.33 24.95
CA LEU A 299 -5.58 -8.43 23.57
C LEU A 299 -6.22 -7.38 22.67
N LEU A 300 -7.53 -7.13 22.83
CA LEU A 300 -8.22 -6.10 22.05
C LEU A 300 -7.75 -4.69 22.45
N GLU A 301 -7.61 -4.42 23.74
CA GLU A 301 -7.11 -3.14 24.24
C GLU A 301 -5.69 -2.84 23.72
N ALA A 302 -4.83 -3.85 23.60
CA ALA A 302 -3.51 -3.69 22.99
C ALA A 302 -3.58 -3.29 21.50
N VAL A 303 -4.55 -3.84 20.76
CA VAL A 303 -4.81 -3.45 19.36
C VAL A 303 -5.35 -2.01 19.30
N GLU A 304 -6.29 -1.66 20.18
CA GLU A 304 -6.85 -0.30 20.29
C GLU A 304 -5.77 0.73 20.62
N ALA A 305 -4.90 0.43 21.58
CA ALA A 305 -3.79 1.31 21.95
C ALA A 305 -2.77 1.50 20.81
N ARG A 306 -2.57 0.50 19.96
CA ARG A 306 -1.72 0.63 18.77
C ARG A 306 -2.34 1.59 17.74
N TRP A 307 -3.67 1.57 17.59
CA TRP A 307 -4.37 2.45 16.65
C TRP A 307 -4.46 3.88 17.17
N ALA A 308 -4.65 4.07 18.48
CA ALA A 308 -4.72 5.40 19.08
C ALA A 308 -3.40 6.21 19.00
N ARG A 309 -2.25 5.54 18.81
CA ARG A 309 -0.97 6.25 18.55
C ARG A 309 -0.88 6.84 17.15
N VAL A 310 -1.66 6.29 16.23
CA VAL A 310 -1.76 6.74 14.85
C VAL A 310 -2.80 7.84 14.73
N ASP A 311 -3.92 7.73 15.43
CA ASP A 311 -5.03 8.68 15.40
C ASP A 311 -4.91 9.71 16.53
N VAL A 312 -4.06 10.71 16.36
CA VAL A 312 -4.19 11.96 17.13
C VAL A 312 -4.74 13.01 16.17
N GLU A 313 -6.03 13.30 16.32
CA GLU A 313 -6.73 14.40 15.63
C GLU A 313 -6.20 15.78 16.06
#